data_AF-A0A2H0XAY3-F1
#
_entry.id   AF-A0A2H0XAY3-F1
#
_cell.length_a   1.000
_cell.length_b   1.000
_cell.length_c   1.000
_cell.angle_alpha   90.00
_cell.angle_beta   90.00
_cell.angle_gamma   90.00
#
_symmetry.space_group_name_H-M   'P 1'
#
loop_
_entity.id
_entity.type
_entity.pdbx_description
1 polymer ?
#
loop_
_entity_poly.entity_id
_entity_poly.type
_entity_poly.pdbx_seq_one_letter_code
_entity_poly.pdbx_strand_id
1 'polypeptide(L)'
;LKAGCPAEVCGYCGKPREKIVKRIRPKTYNPSSEDKRNIGRGYMSHHRPLREIFRDVGITQTIGWADCSCSQEDKYVPGVVLDPFAGSGTTGLVAEKIGLNSIQIDIKRDYCIMCFERLSELTAQAKLSGERSKIEKMGF
;
A
#
# COMPACT_ATOMS: atom_id res chain seq x y z
N LEU A 1 -7.08 4.05 -0.49
CA LEU A 1 -5.98 4.53 0.40
C LEU A 1 -4.59 4.40 -0.23
N LYS A 2 -4.09 3.19 -0.51
CA LYS A 2 -2.71 2.97 -1.03
C LYS A 2 -2.36 3.68 -2.35
N ALA A 3 -3.35 4.11 -3.14
CA ALA A 3 -3.14 4.83 -4.39
C ALA A 3 -3.21 6.36 -4.25
N GLY A 4 -3.78 6.87 -3.14
CA GLY A 4 -4.11 8.30 -3.00
C GLY A 4 -3.48 8.99 -1.80
N CYS A 5 -3.07 8.23 -0.77
CA CYS A 5 -2.35 8.78 0.39
C CYS A 5 -0.94 8.20 0.44
N PRO A 6 0.11 9.04 0.48
CA PRO A 6 1.47 8.58 0.68
C PRO A 6 1.62 7.86 2.02
N ALA A 7 2.43 6.81 2.08
CA ALA A 7 2.69 6.07 3.31
C ALA A 7 3.34 6.97 4.38
N GLU A 8 4.32 7.75 3.95
CA GLU A 8 5.06 8.68 4.79
C GLU A 8 5.17 10.04 4.10
N VAL A 9 5.14 11.10 4.90
CA VAL A 9 5.34 12.50 4.48
C VAL A 9 6.36 13.15 5.39
N CYS A 10 7.16 14.07 4.85
CA CYS A 10 8.04 14.87 5.68
C CYS A 10 7.19 15.82 6.54
N GLY A 11 7.26 15.72 7.86
CA GLY A 11 6.54 16.59 8.80
C GLY A 11 6.96 18.06 8.75
N TYR A 12 8.08 18.38 8.10
CA TYR A 12 8.60 19.74 7.99
C TYR A 12 8.24 20.40 6.65
N CYS A 13 8.44 19.71 5.52
CA CYS A 13 8.19 20.27 4.18
C CYS A 13 6.96 19.70 3.47
N GLY A 14 6.27 18.72 4.06
CA GLY A 14 5.08 18.10 3.48
C GLY A 14 5.32 17.20 2.27
N LYS A 15 6.57 17.08 1.79
CA LYS A 15 6.87 16.23 0.62
C LYS A 15 6.61 14.76 0.93
N PRO A 16 5.89 14.03 0.06
CA PRO A 16 5.68 12.61 0.21
C PRO A 16 6.99 11.84 0.00
N ARG A 17 7.15 10.74 0.73
CA ARG A 17 8.26 9.81 0.53
C ARG A 17 7.92 8.83 -0.59
N GLU A 18 8.48 9.05 -1.76
CA GLU A 18 8.15 8.29 -2.97
C GLU A 18 8.99 7.01 -3.11
N LYS A 19 8.41 5.96 -3.68
CA LYS A 19 9.13 4.72 -3.99
C LYS A 19 10.04 4.94 -5.20
N ILE A 20 11.31 4.59 -5.05
CA ILE A 20 12.22 4.48 -6.19
C ILE A 20 12.06 3.08 -6.76
N VAL A 21 11.61 2.98 -8.01
CA VAL A 21 11.32 1.71 -8.67
C VAL A 21 12.26 1.46 -9.84
N LYS A 22 12.75 0.24 -9.95
CA LYS A 22 13.54 -0.25 -11.08
C LYS A 22 12.69 -1.23 -11.88
N ARG A 23 12.54 -0.96 -13.18
CA ARG A 23 11.91 -1.90 -14.12
C ARG A 23 12.96 -2.88 -14.63
N ILE A 24 12.74 -4.16 -14.36
CA ILE A 24 13.57 -5.25 -14.84
C ILE A 24 12.81 -5.92 -15.97
N ARG A 25 13.40 -5.89 -17.18
CA ARG A 25 12.93 -6.75 -18.27
C ARG A 25 13.64 -8.09 -18.10
N PRO A 26 12.91 -9.20 -17.86
CA PRO A 26 13.55 -10.51 -17.96
C PRO A 26 14.16 -10.64 -19.36
N LYS A 27 15.33 -11.26 -19.47
CA LYS A 27 15.88 -11.58 -20.79
C LYS A 27 14.90 -12.54 -21.45
N THR A 28 14.45 -12.24 -22.65
CA THR A 28 13.71 -13.18 -23.50
C THR A 28 14.55 -14.45 -23.63
N TYR A 29 14.06 -15.57 -23.09
CA TYR A 29 14.66 -16.87 -23.32
C TYR A 29 14.44 -17.23 -24.79
N ASN A 30 15.53 -17.38 -25.55
CA ASN A 30 15.46 -17.91 -26.91
C ASN A 30 15.65 -19.42 -26.84
N PRO A 31 14.59 -20.23 -27.01
CA PRO A 31 14.71 -21.68 -26.95
C PRO A 31 15.60 -22.20 -28.09
N SER A 32 16.51 -23.09 -27.73
CA SER A 32 17.38 -23.80 -28.68
C SER A 32 16.55 -24.72 -29.61
N SER A 33 17.16 -25.18 -30.69
CA SER A 33 16.55 -26.15 -31.61
C SER A 33 16.19 -27.48 -30.94
N GLU A 34 16.83 -27.81 -29.82
CA GLU A 34 16.56 -28.99 -29.01
C GLU A 34 15.38 -28.76 -28.05
N ASP A 35 15.31 -27.57 -27.43
CA ASP A 35 14.17 -27.16 -26.60
C ASP A 35 12.87 -27.17 -27.40
N LYS A 36 12.89 -26.66 -28.64
CA LYS A 36 11.72 -26.69 -29.54
C LYS A 36 11.25 -28.12 -29.84
N ARG A 37 12.19 -29.07 -29.98
CA ARG A 37 11.89 -30.49 -30.22
C ARG A 37 11.32 -31.17 -28.98
N ASN A 38 11.86 -30.88 -27.80
CA ASN A 38 11.39 -31.45 -26.53
C ASN A 38 10.02 -30.89 -26.13
N ILE A 39 9.80 -29.59 -26.33
CA ILE A 39 8.48 -28.96 -26.14
C ILE A 39 7.46 -29.59 -27.08
N GLY A 40 7.76 -29.71 -28.38
CA GLY A 40 6.84 -30.28 -29.38
C GLY A 40 6.36 -31.71 -29.07
N ARG A 41 7.13 -32.50 -28.30
CA ARG A 41 6.72 -33.85 -27.86
C ARG A 41 5.79 -33.86 -26.64
N GLY A 42 5.85 -32.84 -25.78
CA GLY A 42 4.98 -32.71 -24.59
C GLY A 42 3.73 -31.84 -24.80
N TYR A 43 3.67 -31.08 -25.90
CA TYR A 43 2.69 -30.01 -26.13
C TYR A 43 1.42 -30.41 -26.88
N MET A 44 1.07 -31.70 -26.94
CA MET A 44 -0.23 -32.10 -27.49
C MET A 44 -1.39 -31.96 -26.49
N SER A 45 -1.14 -31.61 -25.23
CA SER A 45 -2.13 -31.73 -24.15
C SER A 45 -2.74 -30.41 -23.62
N HIS A 46 -2.13 -29.24 -23.81
CA HIS A 46 -2.70 -27.98 -23.29
C HIS A 46 -2.54 -26.78 -24.25
N HIS A 47 -3.70 -26.26 -24.72
CA HIS A 47 -3.87 -25.10 -25.60
C HIS A 47 -3.37 -23.77 -24.99
N ARG A 48 -2.06 -23.53 -24.88
CA ARG A 48 -1.53 -22.17 -24.77
C ARG A 48 -0.44 -21.92 -25.81
N PRO A 49 -0.58 -20.95 -26.71
CA PRO A 49 0.51 -20.66 -27.64
C PRO A 49 1.77 -20.27 -26.86
N LEU A 50 2.92 -20.89 -27.18
CA LEU A 50 4.23 -20.64 -26.54
C LEU A 50 4.55 -19.14 -26.38
N ARG A 51 4.07 -18.32 -27.31
CA ARG A 51 4.19 -16.85 -27.31
C ARG A 51 3.59 -16.17 -26.07
N GLU A 52 2.66 -16.81 -25.37
CA GLU A 52 2.09 -16.31 -24.11
C GLU A 52 2.86 -16.71 -22.86
N ILE A 53 3.60 -17.83 -22.90
CA ILE A 53 4.45 -18.27 -21.79
C ILE A 53 5.66 -17.33 -21.64
N PHE A 54 6.16 -16.81 -22.76
CA PHE A 54 7.29 -15.88 -22.79
C PHE A 54 6.86 -14.40 -22.84
N ARG A 55 5.62 -14.08 -22.50
CA ARG A 55 5.19 -12.68 -22.44
C ARG A 55 6.00 -12.01 -21.32
N ASP A 56 6.84 -11.05 -21.69
CA ASP A 56 7.69 -10.27 -20.78
C ASP A 56 6.87 -9.68 -19.63
N VAL A 57 6.79 -10.40 -18.50
CA VAL A 57 6.29 -9.83 -17.27
C VAL A 57 7.40 -8.90 -16.78
N GLY A 58 7.32 -7.63 -17.15
CA GLY A 58 8.21 -6.61 -16.61
C GLY A 58 8.08 -6.61 -15.09
N ILE A 59 9.11 -7.09 -14.40
CA ILE A 59 9.13 -7.11 -12.94
C ILE A 59 9.51 -5.69 -12.50
N THR A 60 8.63 -5.05 -11.73
CA THR A 60 8.95 -3.77 -11.09
C THR A 60 9.40 -4.06 -9.66
N GLN A 61 10.65 -3.74 -9.35
CA GLN A 61 11.21 -3.89 -8.02
C GLN A 61 11.33 -2.51 -7.36
N THR A 62 10.89 -2.39 -6.11
CA THR A 62 11.18 -1.19 -5.30
C THR A 62 12.60 -1.31 -4.78
N ILE A 63 13.47 -0.35 -5.13
CA ILE A 63 14.89 -0.36 -4.79
C ILE A 63 15.23 0.58 -3.63
N GLY A 64 14.28 1.44 -3.23
CA GLY A 64 14.46 2.35 -2.12
C GLY A 64 13.36 3.39 -2.06
N TRP A 65 13.60 4.42 -1.27
CA TRP A 65 12.69 5.53 -1.02
C TRP A 65 13.40 6.86 -1.25
N ALA A 66 12.74 7.78 -1.92
CA ALA A 66 13.25 9.12 -2.15
C ALA A 66 13.26 9.91 -0.83
N ASP A 67 14.27 10.76 -0.67
CA ASP A 67 14.39 11.66 0.47
C ASP A 67 14.18 13.12 0.05
N CYS A 68 13.67 13.94 0.96
CA CYS A 68 13.59 15.39 0.85
C CYS A 68 14.85 16.05 1.43
N SER A 69 15.05 17.33 1.12
CA SER A 69 16.22 18.11 1.52
C SER A 69 16.26 18.55 2.99
N CYS A 70 15.28 18.17 3.82
CA CYS A 70 15.28 18.49 5.24
C CYS A 70 16.36 17.67 5.99
N SER A 71 17.04 18.25 6.97
CA SER A 71 18.20 17.62 7.64
C SER A 71 17.86 16.81 8.90
N GLN A 72 16.61 16.82 9.34
CA GLN A 72 16.16 16.13 10.55
C GLN A 72 16.08 14.62 10.31
N GLU A 73 16.57 13.84 11.28
CA GLU A 73 16.65 12.38 11.19
C GLU A 73 15.26 11.72 11.25
N ASP A 74 14.39 12.17 12.17
CA ASP A 74 13.01 11.67 12.34
C ASP A 74 11.96 12.57 11.66
N LYS A 75 12.23 12.94 10.40
CA LYS A 75 11.36 13.87 9.65
C LYS A 75 10.13 13.22 9.03
N TYR A 76 10.11 11.91 8.88
CA TYR A 76 9.02 11.21 8.19
C TYR A 76 7.97 10.73 9.17
N VAL A 77 6.72 11.14 8.92
CA VAL A 77 5.55 10.74 9.70
C VAL A 77 4.54 10.05 8.79
N PRO A 78 3.64 9.20 9.33
CA PRO A 78 2.56 8.61 8.54
C PRO A 78 1.72 9.65 7.80
N GLY A 79 1.33 9.33 6.56
CA GLY A 79 0.35 10.13 5.83
C GLY A 79 -0.99 10.22 6.55
N VAL A 80 -1.75 11.29 6.29
CA VAL A 80 -3.07 11.54 6.89
C VAL A 80 -4.16 11.41 5.83
N VAL A 81 -5.18 10.59 6.10
CA VAL A 81 -6.36 10.43 5.24
C VAL A 81 -7.53 11.20 5.83
N LEU A 82 -8.15 12.07 5.05
CA LEU A 82 -9.43 12.69 5.41
C LEU A 82 -10.59 11.91 4.79
N ASP A 83 -11.57 11.53 5.59
CA ASP A 83 -12.87 11.03 5.13
C ASP A 83 -13.99 11.93 5.68
N PRO A 84 -14.61 12.77 4.84
CA PRO A 84 -15.72 13.64 5.25
C PRO A 84 -17.07 12.92 5.40
N PHE A 85 -17.14 11.62 5.07
CA PHE A 85 -18.34 10.79 5.16
C PHE A 85 -18.00 9.43 5.79
N ALA A 86 -17.49 9.48 7.02
CA ALA A 86 -16.91 8.33 7.69
C ALA A 86 -17.86 7.14 7.83
N GLY A 87 -19.17 7.38 7.97
CA GLY A 87 -20.16 6.34 8.20
C GLY A 87 -19.75 5.43 9.37
N SER A 88 -19.60 4.13 9.09
CA SER A 88 -19.16 3.14 10.08
C SER A 88 -17.63 3.11 10.33
N GLY A 89 -16.87 4.07 9.83
CA GLY A 89 -15.42 4.21 10.07
C GLY A 89 -14.53 3.25 9.28
N THR A 90 -14.99 2.74 8.13
CA THR A 90 -14.22 1.77 7.33
C THR A 90 -12.90 2.36 6.83
N THR A 91 -12.89 3.63 6.43
CA THR A 91 -11.67 4.32 5.99
C THR A 91 -10.64 4.41 7.12
N GLY A 92 -11.05 4.87 8.30
CA GLY A 92 -10.16 4.95 9.47
C GLY A 92 -9.61 3.58 9.87
N LEU A 93 -10.44 2.54 9.85
CA LEU A 93 -10.01 1.17 10.17
C LEU A 93 -8.94 0.67 9.20
N VAL A 94 -9.11 0.89 7.90
CA VAL A 94 -8.13 0.47 6.90
C VAL A 94 -6.87 1.33 7.01
N ALA A 95 -6.99 2.64 7.25
CA ALA A 95 -5.88 3.56 7.45
C ALA A 95 -4.99 3.09 8.60
N GLU A 96 -5.58 2.83 9.76
CA GLU A 96 -4.86 2.36 10.94
C GLU A 96 -4.13 1.04 10.69
N LYS A 97 -4.78 0.06 10.03
CA LYS A 97 -4.17 -1.23 9.67
C LYS A 97 -2.97 -1.13 8.74
N ILE A 98 -2.93 -0.12 7.88
CA ILE A 98 -1.80 0.10 6.95
C ILE A 98 -0.80 1.12 7.47
N GLY A 99 -0.96 1.57 8.73
CA GLY A 99 -0.04 2.50 9.39
C GLY A 99 -0.19 3.94 8.94
N LEU A 100 -1.38 4.37 8.50
CA LEU A 100 -1.70 5.76 8.22
C LEU A 100 -2.48 6.40 9.37
N ASN A 101 -2.38 7.72 9.47
CA ASN A 101 -3.29 8.52 10.29
C ASN A 101 -4.59 8.77 9.53
N SER A 102 -5.69 9.03 10.25
CA SER A 102 -6.96 9.37 9.62
C SER A 102 -7.76 10.38 10.43
N ILE A 103 -8.49 11.23 9.70
CA ILE A 103 -9.51 12.13 10.20
C ILE A 103 -10.84 11.64 9.63
N GLN A 104 -11.80 11.34 10.49
CA GLN A 104 -13.09 10.75 10.13
C GLN A 104 -14.19 11.70 10.59
N ILE A 105 -14.97 12.23 9.64
CA ILE A 105 -16.05 13.18 9.91
C ILE A 105 -17.35 12.57 9.39
N ASP A 106 -18.42 12.69 10.16
CA ASP A 106 -19.78 12.41 9.70
C ASP A 106 -20.73 13.44 10.31
N ILE A 107 -21.83 13.71 9.62
CA ILE A 107 -22.88 14.62 10.09
C ILE A 107 -23.84 13.92 11.05
N LYS A 108 -24.05 12.61 10.88
CA LYS A 108 -24.94 11.84 11.75
C LYS A 108 -24.20 11.40 13.00
N ARG A 109 -24.69 11.85 14.16
CA ARG A 109 -24.12 11.51 15.47
C ARG A 109 -23.94 10.00 15.66
N ASP A 110 -24.92 9.20 15.25
CA ASP A 110 -24.89 7.74 15.40
C ASP A 110 -23.72 7.11 14.62
N TYR A 111 -23.38 7.67 13.45
CA TYR A 111 -22.20 7.23 12.70
C TYR A 111 -20.90 7.66 13.37
N CYS A 112 -20.84 8.86 13.95
CA CYS A 112 -19.67 9.28 14.73
C CYS A 112 -19.42 8.34 15.93
N ILE A 113 -20.47 7.96 16.66
CA ILE A 113 -20.37 7.02 17.79
C ILE A 113 -19.90 5.65 17.30
N MET A 114 -20.57 5.08 16.30
CA MET A 114 -20.22 3.77 15.74
C MET A 114 -18.79 3.73 15.21
N CYS A 115 -18.36 4.78 14.51
CA CYS A 115 -17.00 4.93 14.02
C CYS A 115 -15.98 4.95 15.18
N PHE A 116 -16.25 5.76 16.22
CA PHE A 116 -15.37 5.89 17.37
C PHE A 116 -15.23 4.59 18.15
N GLU A 117 -16.32 3.89 18.44
CA GLU A 117 -16.30 2.60 19.14
C GLU A 117 -15.45 1.58 18.37
N ARG A 118 -15.71 1.45 17.06
CA ARG A 118 -14.99 0.54 16.18
C ARG A 118 -13.49 0.84 16.11
N LEU A 119 -13.10 2.11 16.07
CA LEU A 119 -11.70 2.51 16.06
C LEU A 119 -11.04 2.36 17.44
N SER A 120 -11.79 2.57 18.52
CA SER A 120 -11.28 2.40 19.89
C SER A 120 -10.90 0.95 20.18
N GLU A 121 -11.69 -0.01 19.71
CA GLU A 121 -11.36 -1.44 19.83
C GLU A 121 -10.05 -1.80 19.12
N LEU A 122 -9.82 -1.23 17.93
CA LEU A 122 -8.61 -1.48 17.15
C LEU A 122 -7.38 -0.82 17.79
N THR A 123 -7.51 0.43 18.22
CA THR A 123 -6.41 1.23 18.80
C THR A 123 -6.04 0.81 20.22
N ALA A 124 -6.92 0.08 20.92
CA ALA A 124 -6.60 -0.56 22.20
C ALA A 124 -5.49 -1.61 22.08
N GLN A 125 -5.32 -2.20 20.90
CA GLN A 125 -4.24 -3.16 20.62
C GLN A 125 -2.93 -2.40 20.38
N ALA A 126 -1.84 -2.89 20.97
CA ALA A 126 -0.52 -2.37 20.65
C ALA A 126 -0.12 -2.75 19.21
N LYS A 127 0.48 -1.81 18.49
CA LYS A 127 1.14 -2.11 17.22
C LYS A 127 2.31 -3.06 17.46
N LEU A 128 2.82 -3.67 16.40
CA LEU A 128 4.03 -4.50 16.47
C LEU A 128 5.25 -3.73 17.01
N SER A 129 5.24 -2.40 16.89
CA SER A 129 6.24 -1.52 17.51
C SER A 129 6.12 -1.41 19.04
N GLY A 130 5.07 -1.96 19.65
CA GLY A 130 4.76 -1.81 21.08
C GLY A 130 3.99 -0.53 21.40
N GLU A 131 3.89 0.41 20.46
CA GLU A 131 3.17 1.67 20.64
C GLU A 131 1.68 1.48 20.40
N ARG A 132 0.86 2.18 21.20
CA ARG A 132 -0.59 2.26 20.98
C ARG A 132 -0.92 3.50 20.17
N SER A 133 -1.90 3.34 19.29
CA SER A 133 -2.45 4.47 18.56
C SER A 133 -3.24 5.37 19.48
N LYS A 134 -3.12 6.67 19.26
CA LYS A 134 -3.93 7.67 19.94
C LYS A 134 -5.18 7.89 19.11
N ILE A 135 -6.33 7.90 19.79
CA ILE A 135 -7.61 8.28 19.20
C ILE A 135 -8.10 9.53 19.94
N GLU A 136 -8.49 10.53 19.16
CA GLU A 136 -9.05 11.76 19.68
C GLU A 136 -10.49 11.89 19.21
N LYS A 137 -11.36 12.32 20.12
CA LYS A 137 -12.76 12.59 19.87
C LYS A 137 -13.02 14.07 19.99
N MET A 138 -13.48 14.71 18.92
CA MET A 138 -13.90 16.11 18.93
C MET A 138 -15.41 16.19 18.66
N GLY A 139 -16.14 16.74 19.62
CA GLY A 139 -17.60 16.75 19.62
C GLY A 139 -18.21 15.46 20.22
N PHE A 140 -19.49 15.27 19.90
CA PHE A 140 -20.44 14.18 20.22
C PHE A 140 -20.44 13.52 21.61
#